data_AF-A0A644SX69-F1
#
_entry.id   AF-A0A644SX69-F1
#
_cell.length_a   1.000
_cell.length_b   1.000
_cell.length_c   1.000
_cell.angle_alpha   90.00
_cell.angle_beta   90.00
_cell.angle_gamma   90.00
#
_symmetry.space_group_name_H-M   'P 1'
#
loop_
_entity.id
_entity.type
_entity.pdbx_description
1 polymer ?
#
loop_
_entity_poly.entity_id
_entity_poly.type
_entity_poly.pdbx_seq_one_letter_code
_entity_poly.pdbx_strand_id
1 'polypeptide(L)'
;MSVKVNDMCYMWSADDDLAKKGEYGGAVTTLMKYMLENGIVDAVLAVEKGADLYDAVPTLINDPKDIEKSAGSLHCGTLNIAKVVEKYLDGLHDIKVAVTCKPCDAMTIRELIKKGRVLEDNLIMVGVNCGGTMPPVKTRQMIEEVYEMDPDKVVKEEIAKGKLIIETENDEKSFGIDELEEEGLGRRSNCQRCEVNIPQMADMALGNWGVIGPLAGKATFVEVFSDKGAEVLDKAIGAGVVNIEEANPKGIEIRGKINQSMVNLANKSKNFAYGDIKGDILQVFAEYQDEFSRCMKCYGCREACPICYCSECSLESNGPEWLTKALIPAAPMFHLERMIHMVDSCTNCGQCEEVCPSEIPVAKVWDTINAKIQEVFDYYRGVEDEFGGVVSPLTYYQDKGLKD
;
A
#
# COMPACT_ATOMS: atom_id res chain seq x y z
N MET A 1 10.58 -29.89 3.58
CA MET A 1 9.79 -29.84 2.33
C MET A 1 10.24 -28.57 1.65
N SER A 2 10.72 -28.61 0.41
CA SER A 2 11.19 -27.39 -0.26
C SER A 2 9.98 -26.53 -0.64
N VAL A 3 9.92 -25.31 -0.11
CA VAL A 3 8.92 -24.31 -0.51
C VAL A 3 9.14 -23.87 -1.97
N LYS A 4 8.07 -23.63 -2.70
CA LYS A 4 8.07 -23.19 -4.11
C LYS A 4 7.15 -21.98 -4.32
N VAL A 5 7.36 -21.29 -5.44
CA VAL A 5 6.43 -20.26 -5.93
C VAL A 5 5.04 -20.87 -6.15
N ASN A 6 4.01 -20.13 -5.74
CA ASN A 6 2.59 -20.51 -5.66
C ASN A 6 2.22 -21.47 -4.52
N ASP A 7 3.15 -21.85 -3.64
CA ASP A 7 2.78 -22.58 -2.43
C ASP A 7 1.90 -21.71 -1.52
N MET A 8 0.88 -22.34 -0.92
CA MET A 8 -0.04 -21.73 0.03
C MET A 8 -0.07 -22.53 1.33
N CYS A 9 0.12 -21.87 2.47
CA CYS A 9 0.08 -22.51 3.78
C CYS A 9 -0.54 -21.61 4.85
N TYR A 10 -0.93 -22.21 5.96
CA TYR A 10 -1.13 -21.48 7.21
C TYR A 10 0.18 -21.50 7.99
N MET A 11 0.55 -20.36 8.55
CA MET A 11 1.81 -20.20 9.30
C MET A 11 1.56 -19.43 10.59
N TRP A 12 2.22 -19.85 11.66
CA TRP A 12 2.25 -19.13 12.93
C TRP A 12 3.62 -19.30 13.60
N SER A 13 3.95 -18.39 14.50
CA SER A 13 5.18 -18.42 15.28
C SER A 13 5.31 -19.73 16.08
N ALA A 14 6.52 -20.28 16.15
CA ALA A 14 6.85 -21.33 17.11
C ALA A 14 7.14 -20.78 18.52
N ASP A 15 7.38 -19.47 18.63
CA ASP A 15 7.47 -18.73 19.88
C ASP A 15 6.07 -18.26 20.30
N ASP A 16 5.60 -18.77 21.45
CA ASP A 16 4.27 -18.48 22.01
C ASP A 16 4.07 -17.00 22.39
N ASP A 17 5.14 -16.29 22.77
CA ASP A 17 5.05 -14.88 23.14
C ASP A 17 4.92 -14.02 21.88
N LEU A 18 5.69 -14.33 20.83
CA LEU A 18 5.50 -13.70 19.51
C LEU A 18 4.14 -14.03 18.91
N ALA A 19 3.66 -15.27 19.06
CA ALA A 19 2.35 -15.69 18.57
C ALA A 19 1.19 -14.90 19.20
N LYS A 20 1.33 -14.50 20.47
CA LYS A 20 0.33 -13.70 21.21
C LYS A 20 0.42 -12.21 20.91
N LYS A 21 1.63 -11.67 20.79
CA LYS A 21 1.84 -10.23 20.54
C LYS A 21 1.58 -9.83 19.09
N GLY A 22 1.94 -10.71 18.15
CA GLY A 22 1.76 -10.47 16.73
C GLY A 22 0.37 -10.83 16.24
N GLU A 23 -0.10 -10.10 15.24
CA GLU A 23 -1.38 -10.38 14.61
C GLU A 23 -1.41 -11.77 13.98
N TYR A 24 -2.57 -12.42 14.11
CA TYR A 24 -2.87 -13.70 13.45
C TYR A 24 -1.77 -14.76 13.59
N GLY A 25 -1.23 -14.90 14.81
CA GLY A 25 -0.20 -15.90 15.14
C GLY A 25 1.24 -15.42 14.97
N GLY A 26 1.47 -14.12 14.77
CA GLY A 26 2.82 -13.52 14.80
C GLY A 26 3.75 -13.94 13.67
N ALA A 27 3.18 -14.43 12.55
CA ALA A 27 3.94 -14.97 11.43
C ALA A 27 4.84 -13.92 10.76
N VAL A 28 4.31 -12.72 10.46
CA VAL A 28 5.07 -11.61 9.86
C VAL A 28 6.22 -11.19 10.77
N THR A 29 5.93 -10.94 12.05
CA THR A 29 6.92 -10.53 13.06
C THR A 29 8.05 -11.57 13.18
N THR A 30 7.70 -12.85 13.18
CA THR A 30 8.67 -13.96 13.27
C THR A 30 9.57 -14.03 12.03
N LEU A 31 9.00 -13.92 10.82
CA LEU A 31 9.80 -13.90 9.59
C LEU A 31 10.75 -12.70 9.55
N MET A 32 10.27 -11.51 9.92
CA MET A 32 11.10 -10.30 9.96
C MET A 32 12.25 -10.43 10.95
N LYS A 33 11.96 -10.92 12.16
CA LYS A 33 12.97 -11.18 13.19
C LYS A 33 14.00 -12.20 12.71
N TYR A 34 13.54 -13.31 12.14
CA TYR A 34 14.40 -14.36 11.61
C TYR A 34 15.35 -13.86 10.51
N MET A 35 14.83 -13.08 9.54
CA MET A 35 15.65 -12.53 8.47
C MET A 35 16.76 -11.61 8.99
N LEU A 36 16.45 -10.80 10.01
CA LEU A 36 17.43 -9.89 10.61
C LEU A 36 18.46 -10.64 11.48
N GLU A 37 18.03 -11.59 12.32
CA GLU A 37 18.92 -12.37 13.21
C GLU A 37 19.93 -13.22 12.43
N ASN A 38 19.55 -13.69 11.24
CA ASN A 38 20.38 -14.59 10.44
C ASN A 38 21.14 -13.85 9.32
N GLY A 39 21.12 -12.51 9.30
CA GLY A 39 21.80 -11.71 8.29
C GLY A 39 21.31 -11.96 6.86
N ILE A 40 20.05 -12.37 6.70
CA ILE A 40 19.41 -12.48 5.37
C ILE A 40 19.21 -11.08 4.79
N VAL A 41 18.93 -10.12 5.67
CA VAL A 41 18.86 -8.68 5.41
C VAL A 41 19.65 -7.93 6.48
N ASP A 42 20.11 -6.72 6.16
CA ASP A 42 20.85 -5.86 7.08
C ASP A 42 19.90 -5.06 8.01
N ALA A 43 18.68 -4.81 7.54
CA ALA A 43 17.64 -4.12 8.29
C ALA A 43 16.23 -4.54 7.86
N VAL A 44 15.26 -4.26 8.72
CA VAL A 44 13.82 -4.40 8.43
C VAL A 44 13.18 -3.02 8.44
N LEU A 45 12.49 -2.66 7.38
CA LEU A 45 11.64 -1.47 7.34
C LEU A 45 10.20 -1.88 7.64
N ALA A 46 9.73 -1.51 8.82
CA ALA A 46 8.40 -1.80 9.31
C ALA A 46 7.69 -0.52 9.78
N VAL A 47 6.51 -0.67 10.37
CA VAL A 47 5.73 0.43 10.94
C VAL A 47 5.53 0.16 12.42
N GLU A 48 5.94 1.10 13.26
CA GLU A 48 5.71 1.07 14.70
C GLU A 48 4.54 1.98 15.09
N LYS A 49 3.91 1.65 16.21
CA LYS A 49 2.97 2.55 16.87
C LYS A 49 3.74 3.71 17.48
N GLY A 50 3.39 4.93 17.07
CA GLY A 50 3.96 6.18 17.59
C GLY A 50 3.36 6.56 18.93
N ALA A 51 2.79 7.76 19.01
CA ALA A 51 2.16 8.25 20.24
C ALA A 51 0.94 7.42 20.67
N ASP A 52 0.14 6.96 19.70
CA ASP A 52 -1.07 6.18 19.90
C ASP A 52 -1.32 5.24 18.71
N LEU A 53 -2.45 4.50 18.70
CA LEU A 53 -2.77 3.56 17.61
C LEU A 53 -3.05 4.24 16.26
N TYR A 54 -3.28 5.56 16.26
CA TYR A 54 -3.60 6.35 15.09
C TYR A 54 -2.34 6.94 14.44
N ASP A 55 -1.22 6.96 15.18
CA ASP A 55 0.08 7.44 14.75
C ASP A 55 0.97 6.27 14.31
N ALA A 56 1.16 6.15 12.99
CA ALA A 56 1.96 5.10 12.39
C ALA A 56 3.31 5.65 11.92
N VAL A 57 4.40 5.13 12.49
CA VAL A 57 5.75 5.63 12.28
C VAL A 57 6.56 4.61 11.47
N PRO A 58 7.03 4.95 10.25
CA PRO A 58 8.00 4.13 9.54
C PRO A 58 9.30 4.03 10.33
N THR A 59 9.74 2.81 10.62
CA THR A 59 10.93 2.55 11.43
C THR A 59 11.86 1.58 10.70
N LEU A 60 13.12 1.98 10.56
CA LEU A 60 14.20 1.09 10.11
C LEU A 60 14.81 0.40 11.34
N ILE A 61 14.62 -0.91 11.43
CA ILE A 61 15.01 -1.74 12.57
C ILE A 61 16.26 -2.54 12.19
N ASN A 62 17.32 -2.41 12.98
CA ASN A 62 18.58 -3.14 12.81
C ASN A 62 18.98 -3.98 14.04
N ASP A 63 18.23 -3.90 15.14
CA ASP A 63 18.32 -4.84 16.27
C ASP A 63 17.09 -5.77 16.24
N PRO A 64 17.27 -7.10 16.09
CA PRO A 64 16.19 -8.07 16.16
C PRO A 64 15.25 -7.96 17.36
N LYS A 65 15.74 -7.47 18.50
CA LYS A 65 14.92 -7.29 19.71
C LYS A 65 13.84 -6.22 19.54
N ASP A 66 14.05 -5.29 18.62
CA ASP A 66 13.14 -4.18 18.36
C ASP A 66 12.03 -4.56 17.37
N ILE A 67 12.14 -5.69 16.65
CA ILE A 67 11.11 -6.14 15.69
C ILE A 67 9.74 -6.29 16.35
N GLU A 68 9.69 -6.72 17.61
CA GLU A 68 8.45 -6.87 18.37
C GLU A 68 7.67 -5.55 18.55
N LYS A 69 8.32 -4.40 18.47
CA LYS A 69 7.67 -3.07 18.56
C LYS A 69 6.81 -2.75 17.34
N SER A 70 7.10 -3.41 16.21
CA SER A 70 6.33 -3.30 14.96
C SER A 70 5.22 -4.35 14.83
N ALA A 71 5.02 -5.19 15.85
CA ALA A 71 3.96 -6.20 15.86
C ALA A 71 2.58 -5.51 16.02
N GLY A 72 1.59 -5.99 15.27
CA GLY A 72 0.25 -5.39 15.27
C GLY A 72 -0.18 -4.95 13.88
N SER A 73 -1.48 -4.66 13.73
CA SER A 73 -2.00 -3.94 12.57
C SER A 73 -2.35 -2.50 12.97
N LEU A 74 -1.95 -1.54 12.15
CA LEU A 74 -2.29 -0.12 12.30
C LEU A 74 -3.09 0.33 11.07
N HIS A 75 -4.42 0.28 11.14
CA HIS A 75 -5.30 0.64 10.03
C HIS A 75 -5.34 2.15 9.79
N CYS A 76 -4.91 2.95 10.77
CA CYS A 76 -4.65 4.39 10.61
C CYS A 76 -3.26 4.71 10.03
N GLY A 77 -2.48 3.69 9.67
CA GLY A 77 -1.19 3.86 8.98
C GLY A 77 -1.35 4.26 7.52
N THR A 78 -1.69 5.51 7.28
CA THR A 78 -2.02 6.03 5.95
C THR A 78 -0.80 6.21 5.04
N LEU A 79 0.43 6.07 5.54
CA LEU A 79 1.69 6.24 4.80
C LEU A 79 1.87 5.27 3.61
N ASN A 80 2.69 5.69 2.64
CA ASN A 80 3.26 4.80 1.63
C ASN A 80 4.77 4.60 1.85
N ILE A 81 5.19 3.37 2.17
CA ILE A 81 6.55 3.07 2.63
C ILE A 81 7.59 3.19 1.51
N ALA A 82 7.17 3.15 0.24
CA ALA A 82 8.06 3.23 -0.91
C ALA A 82 8.86 4.54 -0.93
N LYS A 83 8.27 5.62 -0.41
CA LYS A 83 8.98 6.90 -0.27
C LYS A 83 10.19 6.78 0.66
N VAL A 84 10.08 5.98 1.74
CA VAL A 84 11.19 5.78 2.66
C VAL A 84 12.30 4.98 2.00
N VAL A 85 11.93 3.90 1.30
CA VAL A 85 12.84 3.06 0.51
C VAL A 85 13.63 3.92 -0.50
N GLU A 86 12.93 4.72 -1.29
CA GLU A 86 13.55 5.52 -2.35
C GLU A 86 14.34 6.71 -1.79
N LYS A 87 13.71 7.56 -0.99
CA LYS A 87 14.27 8.86 -0.60
C LYS A 87 15.25 8.78 0.56
N TYR A 88 14.96 7.94 1.56
CA TYR A 88 15.71 7.93 2.83
C TYR A 88 16.68 6.76 2.93
N LEU A 89 16.50 5.71 2.15
CA LEU A 89 17.41 4.56 2.06
C LEU A 89 18.13 4.49 0.70
N ASP A 90 18.13 5.60 -0.04
CA ASP A 90 18.77 5.77 -1.35
C ASP A 90 18.49 4.60 -2.30
N GLY A 91 17.23 4.19 -2.41
CA GLY A 91 16.85 3.10 -3.30
C GLY A 91 17.49 1.74 -2.96
N LEU A 92 17.99 1.54 -1.74
CA LEU A 92 18.63 0.32 -1.27
C LEU A 92 19.95 -0.05 -1.99
N HIS A 93 20.66 0.92 -2.57
CA HIS A 93 21.92 0.63 -3.27
C HIS A 93 23.03 0.08 -2.35
N ASP A 94 23.03 0.49 -1.07
CA ASP A 94 24.07 0.15 -0.09
C ASP A 94 23.59 -0.73 1.08
N ILE A 95 22.32 -1.15 1.08
CA ILE A 95 21.73 -1.90 2.20
C ILE A 95 20.68 -2.89 1.72
N LYS A 96 20.72 -4.13 2.23
CA LYS A 96 19.68 -5.12 1.97
C LYS A 96 18.58 -5.04 3.02
N VAL A 97 17.33 -4.86 2.59
CA VAL A 97 16.20 -4.57 3.48
C VAL A 97 15.03 -5.49 3.22
N ALA A 98 14.45 -6.03 4.29
CA ALA A 98 13.10 -6.59 4.24
C ALA A 98 12.07 -5.51 4.60
N VAL A 99 11.00 -5.39 3.80
CA VAL A 99 9.97 -4.36 3.98
C VAL A 99 8.63 -5.01 4.22
N THR A 100 7.92 -4.62 5.29
CA THR A 100 6.47 -4.90 5.39
C THR A 100 5.73 -3.93 4.51
N CYS A 101 4.95 -4.40 3.55
CA CYS A 101 4.32 -3.53 2.55
C CYS A 101 2.83 -3.86 2.34
N LYS A 102 1.99 -2.83 2.31
CA LYS A 102 0.61 -2.94 1.80
C LYS A 102 0.65 -3.09 0.26
N PRO A 103 -0.45 -3.47 -0.40
CA PRO A 103 -0.47 -3.57 -1.87
C PRO A 103 -0.05 -2.28 -2.60
N CYS A 104 -0.51 -1.11 -2.12
CA CYS A 104 -0.12 0.17 -2.72
C CYS A 104 1.35 0.52 -2.50
N ASP A 105 1.97 0.04 -1.43
CA ASP A 105 3.41 0.15 -1.19
C ASP A 105 4.17 -0.70 -2.21
N ALA A 106 3.84 -1.99 -2.30
CA ALA A 106 4.51 -2.94 -3.17
C ALA A 106 4.38 -2.54 -4.66
N MET A 107 3.18 -2.13 -5.10
CA MET A 107 2.98 -1.57 -6.45
C MET A 107 3.88 -0.37 -6.72
N THR A 108 4.02 0.53 -5.73
CA THR A 108 4.84 1.74 -5.90
C THR A 108 6.32 1.40 -5.96
N ILE A 109 6.78 0.46 -5.13
CA ILE A 109 8.16 -0.02 -5.15
C ILE A 109 8.47 -0.67 -6.51
N ARG A 110 7.56 -1.47 -7.08
CA ARG A 110 7.71 -2.04 -8.43
C ARG A 110 7.85 -0.95 -9.50
N GLU A 111 7.04 0.10 -9.46
CA GLU A 111 7.18 1.23 -10.39
C GLU A 111 8.52 1.97 -10.23
N LEU A 112 9.05 2.04 -9.01
CA LEU A 112 10.37 2.62 -8.75
C LEU A 112 11.50 1.72 -9.23
N ILE A 113 11.37 0.39 -9.11
CA ILE A 113 12.30 -0.59 -9.69
C ILE A 113 12.35 -0.45 -11.21
N LYS A 114 11.19 -0.39 -11.89
CA LYS A 114 11.11 -0.17 -13.35
C LYS A 114 11.80 1.12 -13.82
N LYS A 115 11.86 2.13 -12.95
CA LYS A 115 12.54 3.42 -13.22
C LYS A 115 13.99 3.46 -12.71
N GLY A 116 14.54 2.34 -12.24
CA GLY A 116 15.92 2.23 -11.74
C GLY A 116 16.16 3.04 -10.47
N ARG A 117 15.11 3.33 -9.70
CA ARG A 117 15.18 4.10 -8.44
C ARG A 117 15.31 3.23 -7.20
N VAL A 118 15.02 1.94 -7.32
CA VAL A 118 15.16 0.95 -6.24
C VAL A 118 15.88 -0.28 -6.79
N LEU A 119 16.91 -0.74 -6.07
CA LEU A 119 17.66 -1.94 -6.40
C LEU A 119 16.95 -3.18 -5.86
N GLU A 120 16.36 -3.97 -6.77
CA GLU A 120 15.53 -5.12 -6.41
C GLU A 120 16.33 -6.25 -5.70
N ASP A 121 17.59 -6.46 -6.05
CA ASP A 121 18.44 -7.50 -5.46
C ASP A 121 18.61 -7.31 -3.95
N ASN A 122 18.54 -6.07 -3.49
CA ASN A 122 18.66 -5.68 -2.08
C ASN A 122 17.30 -5.58 -1.36
N LEU A 123 16.21 -6.01 -2.00
CA LEU A 123 14.87 -5.89 -1.46
C LEU A 123 14.20 -7.26 -1.25
N ILE A 124 13.59 -7.43 -0.08
CA ILE A 124 12.60 -8.50 0.17
C ILE A 124 11.28 -7.85 0.62
N MET A 125 10.21 -8.04 -0.13
CA MET A 125 8.87 -7.54 0.18
C MET A 125 8.03 -8.61 0.86
N VAL A 126 7.69 -8.40 2.12
CA VAL A 126 6.71 -9.20 2.87
C VAL A 126 5.39 -8.45 2.84
N GLY A 127 4.54 -8.82 1.89
CA GLY A 127 3.26 -8.19 1.65
C GLY A 127 2.25 -8.55 2.73
N VAL A 128 1.49 -7.56 3.21
CA VAL A 128 0.33 -7.78 4.10
C VAL A 128 -0.97 -7.53 3.34
N ASN A 129 -1.94 -8.43 3.50
CA ASN A 129 -3.29 -8.22 2.97
C ASN A 129 -3.86 -6.91 3.53
N CYS A 130 -4.48 -6.10 2.67
CA CYS A 130 -5.00 -4.80 3.07
C CYS A 130 -6.40 -4.59 2.49
N GLY A 131 -7.38 -4.34 3.35
CA GLY A 131 -8.72 -3.91 2.94
C GLY A 131 -8.84 -2.39 2.78
N GLY A 132 -7.80 -1.62 3.15
CA GLY A 132 -7.74 -0.17 3.15
C GLY A 132 -7.39 0.42 4.50
N THR A 133 -6.97 1.68 4.51
CA THR A 133 -6.57 2.44 5.71
C THR A 133 -7.58 3.55 5.99
N MET A 134 -7.63 4.04 7.22
CA MET A 134 -8.53 5.10 7.68
C MET A 134 -7.75 6.36 8.06
N PRO A 135 -8.28 7.58 7.82
CA PRO A 135 -7.59 8.83 8.21
C PRO A 135 -7.59 9.01 9.75
N PRO A 136 -6.44 9.20 10.42
CA PRO A 136 -6.34 9.27 11.88
C PRO A 136 -7.36 10.19 12.55
N VAL A 137 -7.46 11.44 12.08
CA VAL A 137 -8.37 12.46 12.64
C VAL A 137 -9.83 12.06 12.48
N LYS A 138 -10.22 11.56 11.31
CA LYS A 138 -11.59 11.10 11.07
C LYS A 138 -11.92 9.83 11.85
N THR A 139 -10.96 8.93 12.03
CA THR A 139 -11.14 7.72 12.85
C THR A 139 -11.41 8.11 14.30
N ARG A 140 -10.65 9.05 14.86
CA ARG A 140 -10.88 9.55 16.22
C ARG A 140 -12.27 10.19 16.37
N GLN A 141 -12.66 11.03 15.41
CA GLN A 141 -14.00 11.63 15.38
C GLN A 141 -15.10 10.55 15.32
N MET A 142 -14.95 9.54 14.45
CA MET A 142 -15.88 8.42 14.33
C MET A 142 -16.01 7.64 15.65
N ILE A 143 -14.90 7.43 16.37
CA ILE A 143 -14.92 6.72 17.65
C ILE A 143 -15.66 7.53 18.74
N GLU A 144 -15.47 8.84 18.74
CA GLU A 144 -16.18 9.72 19.68
C GLU A 144 -17.68 9.82 19.35
N GLU A 145 -18.03 10.04 18.09
CA GLU A 145 -19.40 10.40 17.68
C GLU A 145 -20.29 9.17 17.41
N VAL A 146 -19.75 8.11 16.78
CA VAL A 146 -20.52 6.93 16.38
C VAL A 146 -20.37 5.80 17.39
N TYR A 147 -19.15 5.56 17.85
CA TYR A 147 -18.90 4.54 18.86
C TYR A 147 -19.21 5.06 20.27
N GLU A 148 -19.36 6.36 20.49
CA GLU A 148 -19.57 6.97 21.82
C GLU A 148 -18.49 6.51 22.83
N MET A 149 -17.23 6.45 22.37
CA MET A 149 -16.07 5.99 23.12
C MET A 149 -14.97 7.06 23.15
N ASP A 150 -14.09 6.98 24.14
CA ASP A 150 -12.92 7.85 24.22
C ASP A 150 -11.80 7.28 23.32
N PRO A 151 -11.41 7.97 22.22
CA PRO A 151 -10.37 7.48 21.33
C PRO A 151 -9.01 7.29 22.02
N ASP A 152 -8.73 8.02 23.11
CA ASP A 152 -7.46 7.87 23.84
C ASP A 152 -7.40 6.60 24.70
N LYS A 153 -8.53 5.89 24.86
CA LYS A 153 -8.63 4.64 25.63
C LYS A 153 -8.71 3.40 24.75
N VAL A 154 -8.66 3.54 23.43
CA VAL A 154 -8.72 2.42 22.51
C VAL A 154 -7.41 1.63 22.59
N VAL A 155 -7.54 0.34 22.87
CA VAL A 155 -6.40 -0.58 23.02
C VAL A 155 -6.20 -1.45 21.79
N LYS A 156 -7.27 -1.69 21.02
CA LYS A 156 -7.24 -2.50 19.81
C LYS A 156 -8.31 -2.05 18.81
N GLU A 157 -7.96 -2.14 17.54
CA GLU A 157 -8.89 -2.05 16.41
C GLU A 157 -8.76 -3.31 15.54
N GLU A 158 -9.87 -3.82 15.03
CA GLU A 158 -9.85 -4.99 14.15
C GLU A 158 -10.92 -4.88 13.07
N ILE A 159 -10.55 -5.27 11.84
CA ILE A 159 -11.50 -5.43 10.75
C ILE A 159 -11.77 -6.91 10.54
N ALA A 160 -12.97 -7.34 10.91
CA ALA A 160 -13.39 -8.73 10.78
C ALA A 160 -14.81 -8.83 10.23
N LYS A 161 -15.00 -9.68 9.21
CA LYS A 161 -16.32 -9.97 8.60
C LYS A 161 -17.10 -8.72 8.18
N GLY A 162 -16.40 -7.72 7.61
CA GLY A 162 -16.99 -6.47 7.13
C GLY A 162 -17.37 -5.46 8.22
N LYS A 163 -16.98 -5.73 9.48
CA LYS A 163 -17.18 -4.81 10.59
C LYS A 163 -15.86 -4.25 11.08
N LEU A 164 -15.88 -2.97 11.47
CA LEU A 164 -14.81 -2.34 12.23
C LEU A 164 -15.13 -2.49 13.72
N ILE A 165 -14.29 -3.22 14.41
CA ILE A 165 -14.37 -3.50 15.85
C ILE A 165 -13.40 -2.56 16.56
N ILE A 166 -13.88 -1.84 17.56
CA ILE A 166 -13.10 -0.95 18.42
C ILE A 166 -13.22 -1.45 19.85
N GLU A 167 -12.09 -1.72 20.48
CA GLU A 167 -11.99 -2.27 21.82
C GLU A 167 -11.23 -1.30 22.73
N THR A 168 -11.79 -1.08 23.93
CA THR A 168 -11.16 -0.41 25.07
C THR A 168 -11.02 -1.41 26.21
N GLU A 169 -10.38 -1.03 27.32
CA GLU A 169 -10.28 -1.92 28.49
C GLU A 169 -11.63 -2.39 29.06
N ASN A 170 -12.74 -1.67 28.80
CA ASN A 170 -14.03 -1.93 29.42
C ASN A 170 -15.17 -2.26 28.45
N ASP A 171 -15.02 -1.95 27.15
CA ASP A 171 -16.11 -2.01 26.18
C ASP A 171 -15.58 -2.37 24.78
N GLU A 172 -16.40 -3.09 24.02
CA GLU A 172 -16.15 -3.50 22.63
C GLU A 172 -17.41 -3.18 21.81
N LYS A 173 -17.23 -2.39 20.75
CA LYS A 173 -18.32 -2.03 19.82
C LYS A 173 -17.91 -2.31 18.39
N SER A 174 -18.88 -2.60 17.53
CA SER A 174 -18.63 -2.89 16.12
C SER A 174 -19.73 -2.36 15.21
N PHE A 175 -19.34 -1.77 14.08
CA PHE A 175 -20.24 -1.25 13.04
C PHE A 175 -19.83 -1.76 11.66
N GLY A 176 -20.76 -1.79 10.71
CA GLY A 176 -20.47 -2.17 9.33
C GLY A 176 -19.58 -1.12 8.66
N ILE A 177 -18.52 -1.55 7.96
CA ILE A 177 -17.63 -0.61 7.26
C ILE A 177 -18.37 0.15 6.16
N ASP A 178 -19.24 -0.54 5.41
CA ASP A 178 -20.01 0.09 4.33
C ASP A 178 -20.95 1.18 4.88
N GLU A 179 -21.54 0.98 6.06
CA GLU A 179 -22.41 1.96 6.73
C GLU A 179 -21.61 3.21 7.14
N LEU A 180 -20.42 3.01 7.72
CA LEU A 180 -19.51 4.10 8.07
C LEU A 180 -19.07 4.89 6.82
N GLU A 181 -18.81 4.20 5.71
CA GLU A 181 -18.39 4.82 4.45
C GLU A 181 -19.49 5.66 3.80
N GLU A 182 -20.75 5.23 3.88
CA GLU A 182 -21.90 6.00 3.40
C GLU A 182 -22.08 7.32 4.16
N GLU A 183 -21.67 7.37 5.44
CA GLU A 183 -21.64 8.58 6.26
C GLU A 183 -20.37 9.42 6.07
N GLY A 184 -19.47 9.02 5.18
CA GLY A 184 -18.19 9.70 4.94
C GLY A 184 -17.12 9.44 6.00
N LEU A 185 -17.34 8.43 6.85
CA LEU A 185 -16.43 7.88 7.84
C LEU A 185 -15.77 6.60 7.30
N GLY A 186 -14.88 5.95 8.07
CA GLY A 186 -14.23 4.70 7.66
C GLY A 186 -13.01 4.87 6.74
N ARG A 187 -12.90 4.03 5.69
CA ARG A 187 -11.68 3.97 4.86
C ARG A 187 -11.52 5.22 4.02
N ARG A 188 -10.26 5.55 3.72
CA ARG A 188 -9.92 6.64 2.79
C ARG A 188 -10.59 6.46 1.44
N SER A 189 -11.02 7.57 0.84
CA SER A 189 -11.65 7.63 -0.49
C SER A 189 -10.87 6.85 -1.56
N ASN A 190 -9.54 6.92 -1.56
CA ASN A 190 -8.68 6.22 -2.50
C ASN A 190 -8.64 4.70 -2.24
N CYS A 191 -8.65 4.28 -0.97
CA CYS A 191 -8.70 2.87 -0.59
C CYS A 191 -10.03 2.23 -1.00
N GLN A 192 -11.14 2.97 -0.94
CA GLN A 192 -12.44 2.49 -1.41
C GLN A 192 -12.47 2.18 -2.91
N ARG A 193 -11.50 2.67 -3.70
CA ARG A 193 -11.33 2.38 -5.14
C ARG A 193 -10.19 1.38 -5.42
N CYS A 194 -9.57 0.78 -4.40
CA CYS A 194 -8.44 -0.13 -4.60
C CYS A 194 -8.93 -1.53 -4.94
N GLU A 195 -8.55 -2.05 -6.11
CA GLU A 195 -8.88 -3.42 -6.53
C GLU A 195 -7.82 -4.44 -6.09
N VAL A 196 -6.68 -3.97 -5.57
CA VAL A 196 -5.57 -4.82 -5.16
C VAL A 196 -5.56 -4.94 -3.64
N ASN A 197 -5.98 -6.09 -3.12
CA ASN A 197 -6.06 -6.35 -1.67
C ASN A 197 -5.01 -7.37 -1.20
N ILE A 198 -4.69 -8.34 -2.06
CA ILE A 198 -3.61 -9.31 -1.86
C ILE A 198 -2.38 -8.78 -2.60
N PRO A 199 -1.24 -8.54 -1.91
CA PRO A 199 -0.04 -7.98 -2.52
C PRO A 199 0.74 -9.02 -3.35
N GLN A 200 0.19 -9.43 -4.48
CA GLN A 200 0.79 -10.45 -5.37
C GLN A 200 2.13 -10.02 -6.00
N MET A 201 2.41 -8.72 -5.99
CA MET A 201 3.66 -8.14 -6.47
C MET A 201 4.77 -8.13 -5.42
N ALA A 202 4.49 -8.54 -4.17
CA ALA A 202 5.50 -8.78 -3.14
C ALA A 202 6.15 -10.16 -3.31
N ASP A 203 7.17 -10.49 -2.52
CA ASP A 203 7.79 -11.83 -2.56
C ASP A 203 6.87 -12.90 -1.91
N MET A 204 6.09 -12.47 -0.91
CA MET A 204 5.06 -13.26 -0.25
C MET A 204 3.88 -12.37 0.14
N ALA A 205 2.65 -12.89 0.14
CA ALA A 205 1.49 -12.24 0.77
C ALA A 205 1.06 -12.98 2.03
N LEU A 206 0.89 -12.22 3.10
CA LEU A 206 0.53 -12.69 4.43
C LEU A 206 -0.75 -11.98 4.90
N GLY A 207 -1.72 -12.73 5.41
CA GLY A 207 -2.91 -12.14 6.01
C GLY A 207 -3.88 -13.16 6.59
N ASN A 208 -4.95 -12.69 7.23
CA ASN A 208 -5.95 -13.56 7.87
C ASN A 208 -6.97 -14.17 6.90
N TRP A 209 -7.13 -13.62 5.69
CA TRP A 209 -8.16 -14.08 4.75
C TRP A 209 -7.90 -15.50 4.28
N GLY A 210 -8.87 -16.38 4.58
CA GLY A 210 -8.83 -17.80 4.24
C GLY A 210 -8.44 -18.71 5.40
N VAL A 211 -7.94 -18.19 6.52
CA VAL A 211 -7.64 -19.01 7.70
C VAL A 211 -8.94 -19.38 8.41
N ILE A 212 -9.21 -20.68 8.50
CA ILE A 212 -10.47 -21.23 9.02
C ILE A 212 -10.23 -22.33 10.05
N GLY A 213 -11.29 -22.69 10.78
CA GLY A 213 -11.25 -23.78 11.75
C GLY A 213 -10.47 -23.41 13.02
N PRO A 214 -9.76 -24.36 13.65
CA PRO A 214 -9.06 -24.13 14.93
C PRO A 214 -7.96 -23.07 14.88
N LEU A 215 -7.44 -22.79 13.68
CA LEU A 215 -6.38 -21.80 13.43
C LEU A 215 -6.91 -20.40 13.11
N ALA A 216 -8.21 -20.20 12.98
CA ALA A 216 -8.80 -18.88 12.75
C ALA A 216 -8.40 -17.92 13.89
N GLY A 217 -7.81 -16.78 13.53
CA GLY A 217 -7.28 -15.80 14.49
C GLY A 217 -5.93 -16.17 15.12
N LYS A 218 -5.39 -17.35 14.83
CA LYS A 218 -4.15 -17.90 15.44
C LYS A 218 -3.06 -18.22 14.43
N ALA A 219 -3.36 -18.17 13.14
CA ALA A 219 -2.41 -18.35 12.06
C ALA A 219 -2.68 -17.34 10.94
N THR A 220 -1.66 -17.19 10.11
CA THR A 220 -1.64 -16.30 8.94
C THR A 220 -1.65 -17.15 7.68
N PHE A 221 -2.49 -16.80 6.72
CA PHE A 221 -2.45 -17.36 5.37
C PHE A 221 -1.24 -16.77 4.64
N VAL A 222 -0.36 -17.64 4.14
CA VAL A 222 0.83 -17.28 3.37
C VAL A 222 0.70 -17.79 1.95
N GLU A 223 1.06 -16.97 0.99
CA GLU A 223 1.14 -17.28 -0.44
C GLU A 223 2.46 -16.75 -1.00
N VAL A 224 3.22 -17.59 -1.69
CA VAL A 224 4.58 -17.27 -2.17
C VAL A 224 4.56 -16.88 -3.64
N PHE A 225 5.19 -15.76 -3.99
CA PHE A 225 5.18 -15.22 -5.36
C PHE A 225 6.55 -15.13 -6.02
N SER A 226 7.65 -15.26 -5.27
CA SER A 226 9.00 -15.22 -5.83
C SER A 226 9.92 -16.28 -5.25
N ASP A 227 11.03 -16.55 -5.96
CA ASP A 227 12.08 -17.45 -5.48
C ASP A 227 12.72 -16.92 -4.18
N LYS A 228 12.88 -15.59 -4.05
CA LYS A 228 13.35 -14.94 -2.81
C LYS A 228 12.41 -15.25 -1.65
N GLY A 229 11.10 -15.14 -1.86
CA GLY A 229 10.08 -15.47 -0.87
C GLY A 229 10.10 -16.94 -0.47
N ALA A 230 10.20 -17.84 -1.47
CA ALA A 230 10.29 -19.27 -1.24
C ALA A 230 11.52 -19.65 -0.41
N GLU A 231 12.69 -19.08 -0.74
CA GLU A 231 13.95 -19.34 -0.04
C GLU A 231 13.89 -18.88 1.43
N VAL A 232 13.34 -17.68 1.69
CA VAL A 232 13.18 -17.17 3.06
C VAL A 232 12.27 -18.08 3.88
N LEU A 233 11.12 -18.46 3.32
CA LEU A 233 10.16 -19.31 4.03
C LEU A 233 10.73 -20.71 4.30
N ASP A 234 11.41 -21.30 3.32
CA ASP A 234 12.06 -22.61 3.47
C ASP A 234 13.11 -22.61 4.59
N LYS A 235 13.94 -21.56 4.63
CA LYS A 235 14.94 -21.36 5.69
C LYS A 235 14.29 -21.19 7.07
N ALA A 236 13.21 -20.41 7.17
CA ALA A 236 12.49 -20.22 8.43
C ALA A 236 11.85 -21.52 8.94
N ILE A 237 11.25 -22.32 8.04
CA ILE A 237 10.73 -23.65 8.37
C ILE A 237 11.86 -24.59 8.80
N GLY A 238 12.97 -24.61 8.06
CA GLY A 238 14.13 -25.44 8.37
C GLY A 238 14.79 -25.09 9.71
N ALA A 239 14.73 -23.82 10.11
CA ALA A 239 15.19 -23.35 11.42
C ALA A 239 14.21 -23.64 12.56
N GLY A 240 12.96 -24.06 12.27
CA GLY A 240 11.94 -24.36 13.26
C GLY A 240 11.39 -23.13 14.00
N VAL A 241 11.55 -21.93 13.45
CA VAL A 241 11.04 -20.69 14.06
C VAL A 241 9.55 -20.45 13.79
N VAL A 242 9.00 -21.15 12.79
CA VAL A 242 7.57 -21.12 12.43
C VAL A 242 7.01 -22.53 12.35
N ASN A 243 5.73 -22.64 12.71
CA ASN A 243 4.91 -23.80 12.43
C ASN A 243 4.13 -23.57 11.13
N ILE A 244 3.92 -24.65 10.36
CA ILE A 244 3.15 -24.60 9.12
C ILE A 244 2.13 -25.73 9.02
N GLU A 245 1.02 -25.45 8.36
CA GLU A 245 0.03 -26.43 7.90
C GLU A 245 -0.33 -26.12 6.45
N GLU A 246 -0.60 -27.14 5.63
CA GLU A 246 -1.09 -26.94 4.26
C GLU A 246 -2.39 -26.13 4.26
N ALA A 247 -2.54 -25.17 3.35
CA ALA A 247 -3.73 -24.34 3.30
C ALA A 247 -4.97 -25.19 3.02
N ASN A 248 -6.01 -25.04 3.84
CA ASN A 248 -7.25 -25.78 3.64
C ASN A 248 -7.88 -25.40 2.29
N PRO A 249 -8.29 -26.36 1.43
CA PRO A 249 -8.91 -26.03 0.14
C PRO A 249 -10.14 -25.11 0.24
N LYS A 250 -10.96 -25.26 1.29
CA LYS A 250 -12.09 -24.35 1.56
C LYS A 250 -11.60 -22.96 1.99
N GLY A 251 -10.48 -22.88 2.69
CA GLY A 251 -9.84 -21.62 3.07
C GLY A 251 -9.34 -20.84 1.85
N ILE A 252 -8.73 -21.53 0.88
CA ILE A 252 -8.33 -20.96 -0.42
C ILE A 252 -9.55 -20.39 -1.15
N GLU A 253 -10.65 -21.15 -1.23
CA GLU A 253 -11.89 -20.68 -1.87
C GLU A 253 -12.47 -19.43 -1.16
N ILE A 254 -12.48 -19.43 0.18
CA ILE A 254 -12.94 -18.29 0.99
C ILE A 254 -12.07 -17.06 0.76
N ARG A 255 -10.74 -17.22 0.74
CA ARG A 255 -9.79 -16.14 0.43
C ARG A 255 -10.11 -15.51 -0.93
N GLY A 256 -10.32 -16.33 -1.95
CA GLY A 256 -10.71 -15.87 -3.29
C GLY A 256 -12.04 -15.12 -3.30
N LYS A 257 -13.06 -15.63 -2.60
CA LYS A 257 -14.37 -14.96 -2.49
C LYS A 257 -14.30 -13.62 -1.77
N ILE A 258 -13.54 -13.51 -0.68
CA ILE A 258 -13.35 -12.25 0.04
C ILE A 258 -12.66 -11.24 -0.87
N ASN A 259 -11.57 -11.64 -1.55
CA ASN A 259 -10.88 -10.75 -2.48
C ASN A 259 -11.80 -10.28 -3.61
N GLN A 260 -12.58 -11.18 -4.23
CA GLN A 260 -13.53 -10.81 -5.28
C GLN A 260 -14.62 -9.86 -4.77
N SER A 261 -15.12 -10.05 -3.55
CA SER A 261 -16.09 -9.14 -2.94
C SER A 261 -15.51 -7.72 -2.79
N MET A 262 -14.25 -7.62 -2.35
CA MET A 262 -13.56 -6.33 -2.19
C MET A 262 -13.31 -5.66 -3.54
N VAL A 263 -12.93 -6.42 -4.57
CA VAL A 263 -12.80 -5.94 -5.95
C VAL A 263 -14.14 -5.42 -6.49
N ASN A 264 -15.25 -6.12 -6.21
CA ASN A 264 -16.58 -5.68 -6.65
C ASN A 264 -16.99 -4.36 -5.97
N LEU A 265 -16.73 -4.21 -4.67
CA LEU A 265 -16.94 -2.96 -3.94
C LEU A 265 -16.08 -1.83 -4.53
N ALA A 266 -14.80 -2.09 -4.79
CA ALA A 266 -13.89 -1.12 -5.40
C ALA A 266 -14.38 -0.65 -6.77
N ASN A 267 -14.85 -1.59 -7.61
CA ASN A 267 -15.40 -1.27 -8.92
C ASN A 267 -16.71 -0.46 -8.84
N LYS A 268 -17.58 -0.74 -7.87
CA LYS A 268 -18.75 0.09 -7.59
C LYS A 268 -18.34 1.52 -7.23
N SER A 269 -17.36 1.68 -6.34
CA SER A 269 -16.83 2.98 -5.92
C SER A 269 -16.12 3.73 -7.04
N LYS A 270 -15.36 3.02 -7.90
CA LYS A 270 -14.75 3.60 -9.11
C LYS A 270 -15.79 4.11 -10.08
N ASN A 271 -16.79 3.30 -10.41
CA ASN A 271 -17.87 3.70 -11.33
C ASN A 271 -18.61 4.94 -10.82
N PHE A 272 -18.85 5.02 -9.50
CA PHE A 272 -19.43 6.21 -8.88
C PHE A 272 -18.49 7.43 -8.92
N ALA A 273 -17.21 7.25 -8.54
CA ALA A 273 -16.25 8.33 -8.42
C ALA A 273 -15.83 8.92 -9.77
N TYR A 274 -15.79 8.09 -10.81
CA TYR A 274 -15.41 8.47 -12.16
C TYR A 274 -16.62 9.06 -12.89
N GLY A 275 -17.81 8.47 -12.72
CA GLY A 275 -18.98 8.86 -13.49
C GLY A 275 -18.84 8.53 -14.98
N ASP A 276 -19.56 9.27 -15.83
CA ASP A 276 -19.52 9.13 -17.30
C ASP A 276 -18.28 9.82 -17.90
N ILE A 277 -17.09 9.32 -17.58
CA ILE A 277 -15.84 9.87 -18.13
C ILE A 277 -15.77 9.58 -19.63
N LYS A 278 -15.96 10.63 -20.43
CA LYS A 278 -15.94 10.55 -21.89
C LYS A 278 -14.76 11.35 -22.41
N GLY A 279 -14.09 10.83 -23.43
CA GLY A 279 -13.03 11.54 -24.12
C GLY A 279 -11.61 11.03 -23.87
N ASP A 280 -10.66 11.79 -24.39
CA ASP A 280 -9.23 11.55 -24.24
C ASP A 280 -8.67 12.07 -22.90
N ILE A 281 -7.40 11.76 -22.63
CA ILE A 281 -6.70 12.14 -21.39
C ILE A 281 -6.80 13.64 -21.06
N LEU A 282 -6.72 14.52 -22.07
CA LEU A 282 -6.77 15.97 -21.83
C LEU A 282 -8.18 16.46 -21.55
N GLN A 283 -9.19 15.84 -22.18
CA GLN A 283 -10.60 16.12 -21.89
C GLN A 283 -10.93 15.74 -20.45
N VAL A 284 -10.51 14.54 -20.01
CA VAL A 284 -10.67 14.09 -18.62
C VAL A 284 -9.95 15.00 -17.64
N PHE A 285 -8.73 15.42 -17.95
CA PHE A 285 -8.00 16.38 -17.13
C PHE A 285 -8.74 17.73 -16.99
N ALA A 286 -9.35 18.22 -18.07
CA ALA A 286 -10.09 19.48 -18.07
C ALA A 286 -11.39 19.44 -17.24
N GLU A 287 -12.00 18.27 -17.03
CA GLU A 287 -13.17 18.13 -16.13
C GLU A 287 -12.84 18.49 -14.69
N TYR A 288 -11.58 18.36 -14.27
CA TYR A 288 -11.11 18.69 -12.92
C TYR A 288 -10.55 20.13 -12.80
N GLN A 289 -10.76 20.99 -13.79
CA GLN A 289 -10.26 22.37 -13.74
C GLN A 289 -10.80 23.17 -12.55
N ASP A 290 -12.06 22.97 -12.18
CA ASP A 290 -12.69 23.66 -11.05
C ASP A 290 -12.08 23.21 -9.72
N GLU A 291 -11.77 21.91 -9.60
CA GLU A 291 -11.04 21.37 -8.45
C GLU A 291 -9.64 21.98 -8.34
N PHE A 292 -8.90 22.01 -9.46
CA PHE A 292 -7.56 22.58 -9.51
C PHE A 292 -7.52 24.10 -9.35
N SER A 293 -8.62 24.81 -9.65
CA SER A 293 -8.74 26.26 -9.43
C SER A 293 -8.62 26.65 -7.94
N ARG A 294 -8.76 25.68 -7.02
CA ARG A 294 -8.54 25.87 -5.57
C ARG A 294 -7.08 25.69 -5.16
N CYS A 295 -6.20 25.28 -6.08
CA CYS A 295 -4.81 24.95 -5.75
C CYS A 295 -4.00 26.19 -5.38
N MET A 296 -3.51 26.21 -4.14
CA MET A 296 -2.62 27.26 -3.62
C MET A 296 -1.13 27.02 -3.88
N LYS A 297 -0.78 26.02 -4.72
CA LYS A 297 0.61 25.67 -5.08
C LYS A 297 1.54 25.48 -3.86
N CYS A 298 1.07 24.81 -2.81
CA CYS A 298 1.86 24.53 -1.60
C CYS A 298 2.89 23.41 -1.76
N TYR A 299 2.88 22.68 -2.90
CA TYR A 299 3.73 21.52 -3.22
C TYR A 299 3.62 20.31 -2.29
N GLY A 300 2.76 20.33 -1.26
CA GLY A 300 2.60 19.20 -0.34
C GLY A 300 2.29 17.88 -1.06
N CYS A 301 1.40 17.94 -2.06
CA CYS A 301 1.03 16.77 -2.86
C CYS A 301 2.19 16.21 -3.71
N ARG A 302 3.13 17.06 -4.14
CA ARG A 302 4.38 16.65 -4.82
C ARG A 302 5.31 15.99 -3.81
N GLU A 303 5.57 16.67 -2.70
CA GLU A 303 6.49 16.19 -1.67
C GLU A 303 6.04 14.86 -1.09
N ALA A 304 4.74 14.65 -0.86
CA ALA A 304 4.21 13.41 -0.31
C ALA A 304 4.21 12.24 -1.33
N CYS A 305 4.36 12.52 -2.62
CA CYS A 305 4.22 11.51 -3.65
C CYS A 305 5.47 10.62 -3.76
N PRO A 306 5.36 9.29 -3.58
CA PRO A 306 6.52 8.39 -3.60
C PRO A 306 7.16 8.21 -4.99
N ILE A 307 6.43 8.52 -6.07
CA ILE A 307 6.95 8.45 -7.45
C ILE A 307 7.51 9.80 -7.95
N CYS A 308 7.45 10.84 -7.12
CA CYS A 308 8.10 12.13 -7.41
C CYS A 308 9.48 12.17 -6.73
N TYR A 309 10.53 11.84 -7.47
CA TYR A 309 11.91 11.70 -6.95
C TYR A 309 12.94 12.64 -7.61
N CYS A 310 12.50 13.59 -8.45
CA CYS A 310 13.42 14.48 -9.16
C CYS A 310 14.26 15.32 -8.18
N SER A 311 15.58 15.31 -8.33
CA SER A 311 16.49 16.18 -7.58
C SER A 311 16.29 17.65 -7.96
N GLU A 312 16.08 17.91 -9.25
CA GLU A 312 15.70 19.21 -9.80
C GLU A 312 14.32 19.07 -10.45
N CYS A 313 13.33 19.80 -9.94
CA CYS A 313 11.95 19.67 -10.38
C CYS A 313 11.56 20.84 -11.29
N SER A 314 11.01 20.53 -12.48
CA SER A 314 10.51 21.54 -13.42
C SER A 314 9.40 22.43 -12.83
N LEU A 315 8.69 21.95 -11.80
CA LEU A 315 7.66 22.73 -11.12
C LEU A 315 8.21 23.88 -10.24
N GLU A 316 9.51 23.89 -9.95
CA GLU A 316 10.15 24.88 -9.08
C GLU A 316 10.53 26.18 -9.78
N SER A 317 10.97 27.18 -9.01
CA SER A 317 11.28 28.52 -9.50
C SER A 317 12.38 28.57 -10.57
N ASN A 318 13.29 27.60 -10.60
CA ASN A 318 14.31 27.46 -11.65
C ASN A 318 13.84 26.65 -12.85
N GLY A 319 12.58 26.22 -12.84
CA GLY A 319 11.95 25.48 -13.91
C GLY A 319 11.75 26.29 -15.19
N PRO A 320 11.26 25.62 -16.24
CA PRO A 320 11.16 26.18 -17.59
C PRO A 320 10.21 27.39 -17.67
N GLU A 321 10.43 28.24 -18.68
CA GLU A 321 9.70 29.51 -18.85
C GLU A 321 8.20 29.32 -19.13
N TRP A 322 7.78 28.19 -19.67
CA TRP A 322 6.37 27.88 -19.93
C TRP A 322 5.57 27.55 -18.66
N LEU A 323 6.22 27.38 -17.51
CA LEU A 323 5.56 27.18 -16.22
C LEU A 323 5.47 28.48 -15.44
N THR A 324 4.24 28.94 -15.20
CA THR A 324 4.00 30.16 -14.43
C THR A 324 4.39 29.96 -12.96
N LYS A 325 5.39 30.74 -12.51
CA LYS A 325 6.08 30.50 -11.22
C LYS A 325 5.31 31.01 -10.01
N ALA A 326 4.75 32.22 -10.10
CA ALA A 326 4.16 32.96 -8.97
C ALA A 326 2.64 33.20 -9.09
N LEU A 327 1.94 32.44 -9.93
CA LEU A 327 0.49 32.58 -10.10
C LEU A 327 -0.27 31.66 -9.13
N ILE A 328 -1.21 32.24 -8.39
CA ILE A 328 -2.19 31.55 -7.55
C ILE A 328 -3.59 32.01 -8.01
N PRO A 329 -4.55 31.09 -8.27
CA PRO A 329 -4.40 29.64 -8.20
C PRO A 329 -3.41 29.11 -9.24
N ALA A 330 -2.94 27.88 -9.03
CA ALA A 330 -1.96 27.27 -9.93
C ALA A 330 -2.48 27.22 -11.37
N ALA A 331 -1.66 27.68 -12.32
CA ALA A 331 -2.00 27.60 -13.74
C ALA A 331 -2.17 26.13 -14.18
N PRO A 332 -3.05 25.82 -15.16
CA PRO A 332 -3.24 24.45 -15.64
C PRO A 332 -1.94 23.71 -16.00
N MET A 333 -0.96 24.41 -16.56
CA MET A 333 0.35 23.85 -16.91
C MET A 333 1.10 23.25 -15.71
N PHE A 334 0.92 23.77 -14.49
CA PHE A 334 1.52 23.18 -13.28
C PHE A 334 1.01 21.76 -13.03
N HIS A 335 -0.30 21.56 -13.18
CA HIS A 335 -0.94 20.26 -12.98
C HIS A 335 -0.66 19.33 -14.16
N LEU A 336 -0.61 19.85 -15.39
CA LEU A 336 -0.32 19.07 -16.59
C LEU A 336 1.12 18.56 -16.62
N GLU A 337 2.10 19.41 -16.30
CA GLU A 337 3.51 19.01 -16.18
C GLU A 337 3.67 17.89 -15.16
N ARG A 338 3.05 18.08 -13.97
CA ARG A 338 3.07 17.06 -12.92
C ARG A 338 2.46 15.76 -13.41
N MET A 339 1.30 15.82 -14.07
CA MET A 339 0.61 14.66 -14.62
C MET A 339 1.55 13.87 -15.54
N ILE A 340 2.13 14.50 -16.56
CA ILE A 340 2.97 13.84 -17.57
C ILE A 340 4.14 13.07 -16.95
N HIS A 341 4.71 13.56 -15.84
CA HIS A 341 5.90 12.96 -15.23
C HIS A 341 5.61 11.71 -14.37
N MET A 342 4.36 11.50 -13.94
CA MET A 342 4.06 10.54 -12.86
C MET A 342 2.79 9.72 -13.06
N VAL A 343 1.85 10.17 -13.90
CA VAL A 343 0.49 9.63 -13.88
C VAL A 343 0.42 8.18 -14.36
N ASP A 344 1.36 7.77 -15.22
CA ASP A 344 1.58 6.38 -15.67
C ASP A 344 1.84 5.43 -14.49
N SER A 345 2.64 5.87 -13.52
CA SER A 345 3.06 5.11 -12.34
C SER A 345 2.25 5.40 -11.08
N CYS A 346 1.26 6.29 -11.14
CA CYS A 346 0.44 6.64 -9.98
C CYS A 346 -0.34 5.43 -9.47
N THR A 347 -0.06 4.98 -8.25
CA THR A 347 -0.68 3.79 -7.61
C THR A 347 -1.96 4.06 -6.81
N ASN A 348 -2.53 5.27 -6.92
CA ASN A 348 -3.71 5.69 -6.14
C ASN A 348 -3.51 5.53 -4.61
N CYS A 349 -2.27 5.68 -4.11
CA CYS A 349 -1.94 5.50 -2.70
C CYS A 349 -2.49 6.59 -1.77
N GLY A 350 -3.05 7.68 -2.31
CA GLY A 350 -3.74 8.71 -1.54
C GLY A 350 -2.87 9.75 -0.84
N GLN A 351 -1.54 9.58 -0.79
CA GLN A 351 -0.63 10.48 -0.07
C GLN A 351 -0.81 11.95 -0.47
N CYS A 352 -1.01 12.18 -1.76
CA CYS A 352 -1.15 13.51 -2.32
C CYS A 352 -2.48 14.21 -1.99
N GLU A 353 -3.55 13.44 -1.76
CA GLU A 353 -4.87 13.95 -1.39
C GLU A 353 -4.92 14.28 0.09
N GLU A 354 -4.33 13.42 0.93
CA GLU A 354 -4.31 13.56 2.38
C GLU A 354 -3.57 14.81 2.86
N VAL A 355 -2.51 15.23 2.16
CA VAL A 355 -1.74 16.43 2.51
C VAL A 355 -2.26 17.71 1.85
N CYS A 356 -3.38 17.64 1.11
CA CYS A 356 -3.88 18.78 0.35
C CYS A 356 -4.69 19.73 1.26
N PRO A 357 -4.20 20.94 1.58
CA PRO A 357 -4.93 21.86 2.46
C PRO A 357 -6.21 22.42 1.81
N SER A 358 -6.32 22.32 0.49
CA SER A 358 -7.49 22.75 -0.27
C SER A 358 -8.51 21.62 -0.47
N GLU A 359 -8.30 20.44 0.11
CA GLU A 359 -9.19 19.27 -0.04
C GLU A 359 -9.49 18.93 -1.51
N ILE A 360 -8.50 19.12 -2.39
CA ILE A 360 -8.59 18.67 -3.78
C ILE A 360 -8.48 17.15 -3.78
N PRO A 361 -9.36 16.40 -4.47
CA PRO A 361 -9.31 14.95 -4.53
C PRO A 361 -8.22 14.45 -5.49
N VAL A 362 -6.97 14.82 -5.21
CA VAL A 362 -5.81 14.66 -6.11
C VAL A 362 -5.61 13.19 -6.50
N ALA A 363 -5.83 12.25 -5.57
CA ALA A 363 -5.66 10.84 -5.86
C ALA A 363 -6.76 10.34 -6.81
N LYS A 364 -8.01 10.79 -6.63
CA LYS A 364 -9.11 10.50 -7.57
C LYS A 364 -8.78 10.99 -8.98
N VAL A 365 -8.32 12.23 -9.12
CA VAL A 365 -7.99 12.80 -10.43
C VAL A 365 -6.93 11.99 -11.16
N TRP A 366 -5.83 11.65 -10.48
CA TRP A 366 -4.76 10.86 -11.11
C TRP A 366 -5.15 9.41 -11.37
N ASP A 367 -5.96 8.80 -10.50
CA ASP A 367 -6.46 7.43 -10.68
C ASP A 367 -7.39 7.33 -11.91
N THR A 368 -8.25 8.34 -12.09
CA THR A 368 -9.09 8.52 -13.26
C THR A 368 -8.28 8.66 -14.56
N ILE A 369 -7.24 9.51 -14.56
CA ILE A 369 -6.41 9.70 -15.75
C ILE A 369 -5.53 8.47 -16.03
N ASN A 370 -5.02 7.82 -14.99
CA ASN A 370 -4.28 6.57 -15.11
C ASN A 370 -5.15 5.46 -15.73
N ALA A 371 -6.44 5.38 -15.39
CA ALA A 371 -7.36 4.44 -16.02
C ALA A 371 -7.47 4.67 -17.54
N LYS A 372 -7.40 5.92 -18.01
CA LYS A 372 -7.32 6.23 -19.46
C LYS A 372 -5.99 5.82 -20.09
N ILE A 373 -4.89 5.95 -19.37
CA ILE A 373 -3.59 5.46 -19.85
C ILE A 373 -3.61 3.94 -19.98
N GLN A 374 -4.17 3.24 -19.00
CA GLN A 374 -4.35 1.80 -19.04
C GLN A 374 -5.23 1.39 -20.23
N GLU A 375 -6.35 2.08 -20.49
CA GLU A 375 -7.22 1.83 -21.66
C GLU A 375 -6.47 1.98 -22.99
N VAL A 376 -5.59 2.97 -23.12
CA VAL A 376 -4.89 3.29 -24.37
C VAL A 376 -3.67 2.41 -24.60
N PHE A 377 -2.91 2.11 -23.54
CA PHE A 377 -1.59 1.47 -23.64
C PHE A 377 -1.53 0.05 -23.10
N ASP A 378 -2.63 -0.47 -22.55
CA ASP A 378 -2.68 -1.79 -21.88
C ASP A 378 -1.63 -1.93 -20.77
N TYR A 379 -1.32 -0.82 -20.10
CA TYR A 379 -0.31 -0.74 -19.05
C TYR A 379 -0.92 -0.81 -17.66
N TYR A 380 -0.51 -1.82 -16.89
CA TYR A 380 -0.97 -2.05 -15.52
C TYR A 380 0.14 -1.67 -14.52
N ARG A 381 -0.10 -0.58 -13.79
CA ARG A 381 0.81 -0.09 -12.74
C ARG A 381 1.09 -1.15 -11.66
N GLY A 382 2.34 -1.23 -11.22
CA GLY A 382 2.74 -2.05 -10.08
C GLY A 382 2.67 -3.57 -10.29
N VAL A 383 2.41 -4.03 -11.51
CA VAL A 383 2.44 -5.44 -11.92
C VAL A 383 3.70 -5.70 -12.74
N GLU A 384 4.30 -6.88 -12.55
CA GLU A 384 5.32 -7.42 -13.44
C GLU A 384 4.63 -8.11 -14.60
N ASP A 385 4.91 -7.65 -15.82
CA ASP A 385 4.50 -8.32 -17.04
C ASP A 385 5.46 -9.45 -17.43
N GLU A 386 4.98 -10.27 -18.37
CA GLU A 386 5.71 -11.39 -18.98
C GLU A 386 7.01 -10.98 -19.70
N PHE A 387 7.24 -9.67 -19.89
CA PHE A 387 8.41 -9.09 -20.55
C PHE A 387 9.49 -8.61 -19.59
N GLY A 388 9.36 -8.91 -18.29
CA GLY A 388 10.42 -8.64 -17.31
C GLY A 388 10.62 -7.15 -17.05
N GLY A 389 9.52 -6.39 -17.03
CA GLY A 389 9.51 -4.97 -16.70
C GLY A 389 9.20 -4.11 -17.92
N VAL A 390 7.91 -3.93 -18.22
CA VAL A 390 7.48 -2.87 -19.12
C VAL A 390 7.85 -1.54 -18.49
N VAL A 391 8.92 -0.98 -19.03
CA VAL A 391 9.24 0.43 -18.97
C VAL A 391 7.99 1.19 -19.41
N SER A 392 7.60 2.21 -18.63
CA SER A 392 6.37 2.97 -18.84
C SER A 392 6.11 3.26 -20.33
N PRO A 393 4.86 3.09 -20.82
CA PRO A 393 4.52 3.28 -22.23
C PRO A 393 4.78 4.70 -22.72
N LEU A 394 4.94 5.66 -21.80
CA LEU A 394 5.25 7.04 -22.14
C LEU A 394 6.76 7.29 -22.36
N THR A 395 7.60 6.30 -22.07
CA THR A 395 9.07 6.43 -22.08
C THR A 395 9.73 5.58 -23.16
N TYR A 396 8.98 4.72 -23.83
CA TYR A 396 9.50 3.82 -24.86
C TYR A 396 8.52 3.67 -26.03
N TYR A 397 9.05 3.65 -27.25
CA TYR A 397 8.34 3.16 -28.44
C TYR A 397 9.15 2.03 -29.05
N GLN A 398 8.49 0.93 -29.42
CA GLN A 398 9.12 -0.10 -30.22
C GLN A 398 9.44 0.46 -31.60
N ASP A 399 10.72 0.45 -31.98
CA ASP A 399 11.13 0.84 -33.32
C ASP A 399 10.55 -0.16 -34.34
N LYS A 400 9.74 0.35 -35.27
CA LYS A 400 9.12 -0.44 -36.33
C LYS A 400 9.91 -0.39 -37.63
N GLY A 401 11.16 0.08 -37.60
CA GLY A 401 12.00 0.23 -38.79
C GLY A 401 11.47 1.33 -39.73
N LEU A 402 10.76 2.32 -39.19
CA LEU A 402 10.28 3.49 -39.95
C LEU A 402 11.33 4.60 -40.03
N LYS A 403 12.42 4.45 -39.29
CA LYS A 403 13.62 5.29 -39.38
C LYS A 403 14.65 4.59 -40.27
N ASP A 404 14.36 4.57 -41.57
CA ASP A 404 15.39 4.37 -42.61
C ASP A 404 16.09 5.71 -42.90
#